data_AF-A0A226H336-F1
#
_entry.id   AF-A0A226H336-F1
#
_cell.length_a   1.000
_cell.length_b   1.000
_cell.length_c   1.000
_cell.angle_alpha   90.00
_cell.angle_beta   90.00
_cell.angle_gamma   90.00
#
_symmetry.space_group_name_H-M   'P 1'
#
loop_
_entity.id
_entity.type
_entity.pdbx_description
1 polymer ?
#
loop_
_entity_poly.entity_id
_entity_poly.type
_entity_poly.pdbx_seq_one_letter_code
_entity_poly.pdbx_strand_id
1 'polypeptide(L)'
;MKKTYSLLLLIFVSIGFAQIPSGYYNTATGTGYTLKTQLYNIIKGHTNTGYAGLYTTYLTSDVDNFYENDGTILDMYSENPSGTDPYNYTTGSTQRCGSYSSEGDCYNREHIIPQSVFNEQSPMVADAHFITPTDGKVNGMRSNYPHGLVNSPTYTSQNGSKVGPNTTSGYSGTVFEPINEFKGDIARMYFYFATRYENTIAGYSYPMFDGSSNKAFTTTFLNILLAWHAQDPVSAREITRNNAIYARQNNRNPFIDHPEYVNQIWNTSADSQAPTTPSSVTLSSKTGTSITISWTASSDNVGVTGYNVYANGVLKNTVTTLNTTITGLTNSTSYSINVSARDAAGNTSALSNTISVTTDSTGGGGGTATELLFSEYIEGSGNNKALEIANNTGNSVALAAYTIKKQTNGSGAWSTGLPLTGSLANGAKYVIVNNSIASTCFVKSSANISTTATELTFNGNDAVGLFKNGVLIDIIGTFNGGTANFAIDVTLRRKSTVTSPSTTFNLSSQWDTYTTDTCSNLGAKTTQTLSVETEEKTVPKLKELLLYPNPTNGNFNIYFNNISSPYSIEIISILGQNVFEKSNITDSLSTINNLAKGTYIIRIHQDSETFNKKIIIN
;
A
#
# COMPACT_ATOMS: atom_id res chain seq x y z
N MET A 1 -19.85 20.55 -86.46
CA MET A 1 -19.52 20.52 -85.02
C MET A 1 -18.59 19.35 -84.76
N LYS A 2 -17.27 19.57 -84.69
CA LYS A 2 -16.31 18.55 -84.24
C LYS A 2 -16.05 18.79 -82.75
N LYS A 3 -16.40 17.83 -81.90
CA LYS A 3 -16.11 17.88 -80.47
C LYS A 3 -14.75 17.21 -80.24
N THR A 4 -13.76 18.02 -79.88
CA THR A 4 -12.48 17.58 -79.33
C THR A 4 -12.66 17.30 -77.84
N TYR A 5 -12.36 16.08 -77.40
CA TYR A 5 -12.27 15.73 -75.99
C TYR A 5 -10.80 15.82 -75.56
N SER A 6 -10.47 16.78 -74.69
CA SER A 6 -9.18 16.82 -74.02
C SER A 6 -9.27 16.01 -72.73
N LEU A 7 -8.48 14.93 -72.64
CA LEU A 7 -8.33 14.12 -71.43
C LEU A 7 -7.30 14.82 -70.53
N LEU A 8 -7.76 15.40 -69.41
CA LEU A 8 -6.88 16.00 -68.40
C LEU A 8 -6.40 14.87 -67.46
N LEU A 9 -5.13 14.47 -67.59
CA LEU A 9 -4.50 13.51 -66.69
C LEU A 9 -4.00 14.27 -65.43
N LEU A 10 -4.77 14.20 -64.35
CA LEU A 10 -4.36 14.70 -63.03
C LEU A 10 -3.38 13.70 -62.39
N ILE A 11 -2.09 14.03 -62.45
CA ILE A 11 -1.05 13.33 -61.67
C ILE A 11 -1.12 13.85 -60.23
N PHE A 12 -1.75 13.08 -59.35
CA PHE A 12 -1.62 13.29 -57.90
C PHE A 12 -0.25 12.78 -57.45
N VAL A 13 0.70 13.68 -57.18
CA VAL A 13 1.92 13.34 -56.45
C VAL A 13 1.57 13.35 -54.96
N SER A 14 1.35 12.17 -54.39
CA SER A 14 1.30 11.99 -52.94
C SER A 14 2.72 12.11 -52.39
N ILE A 15 3.08 13.28 -51.84
CA ILE A 15 4.28 13.43 -51.02
C ILE A 15 3.97 12.74 -49.69
N GLY A 16 4.30 11.45 -49.59
CA GLY A 16 4.14 10.68 -48.37
C GLY A 16 5.20 11.09 -47.36
N PHE A 17 4.85 11.94 -46.39
CA PHE A 17 5.62 12.01 -45.15
C PHE A 17 5.55 10.62 -44.50
N ALA A 18 6.68 9.95 -44.33
CA ALA A 18 6.72 8.63 -43.73
C ALA A 18 6.37 8.73 -42.23
N GLN A 19 5.07 8.71 -41.93
CA GLN A 19 4.56 8.77 -40.57
C GLN A 19 5.00 7.53 -39.77
N ILE A 20 4.92 7.65 -38.44
CA ILE A 20 5.06 6.53 -37.51
C ILE A 20 4.15 5.38 -38.02
N PRO A 21 4.67 4.15 -38.20
CA PRO A 21 3.85 3.05 -38.68
C PRO A 21 2.66 2.84 -37.75
N SER A 22 1.49 2.58 -38.33
CA SER A 22 0.28 2.38 -37.53
C SER A 22 0.51 1.25 -36.50
N GLY A 23 0.25 1.56 -35.24
CA GLY A 23 0.40 0.61 -34.13
C GLY A 23 1.83 0.37 -33.64
N TYR A 24 2.83 1.11 -34.14
CA TYR A 24 4.25 0.91 -33.79
C TYR A 24 4.51 0.98 -32.27
N TYR A 25 3.80 1.84 -31.54
CA TYR A 25 3.93 2.02 -30.08
C TYR A 25 2.78 1.42 -29.26
N ASN A 26 1.93 0.54 -29.83
CA ASN A 26 0.74 0.02 -29.13
C ASN A 26 1.05 -0.72 -27.81
N THR A 27 2.26 -1.24 -27.64
CA THR A 27 2.68 -1.94 -26.42
C THR A 27 3.37 -1.05 -25.39
N ALA A 28 3.53 0.25 -25.67
CA ALA A 28 4.11 1.24 -24.77
C ALA A 28 3.00 1.89 -23.91
N THR A 29 2.45 1.12 -22.97
CA THR A 29 1.29 1.50 -22.14
C THR A 29 1.63 1.77 -20.67
N GLY A 30 2.86 1.51 -20.26
CA GLY A 30 3.34 1.70 -18.89
C GLY A 30 3.80 3.13 -18.63
N THR A 31 4.44 3.31 -17.48
CA THR A 31 5.02 4.58 -17.02
C THR A 31 6.39 4.32 -16.37
N GLY A 32 7.16 5.37 -16.12
CA GLY A 32 8.48 5.26 -15.51
C GLY A 32 9.40 4.28 -16.25
N TYR A 33 10.16 3.48 -15.50
CA TYR A 33 11.03 2.48 -16.13
C TYR A 33 10.29 1.31 -16.78
N THR A 34 9.02 1.06 -16.43
CA THR A 34 8.19 0.07 -17.15
C THR A 34 7.96 0.51 -18.59
N LEU A 35 7.65 1.79 -18.81
CA LEU A 35 7.53 2.37 -20.15
C LEU A 35 8.85 2.23 -20.92
N LYS A 36 9.99 2.53 -20.28
CA LYS A 36 11.31 2.37 -20.88
C LYS A 36 11.54 0.94 -21.37
N THR A 37 11.28 -0.07 -20.54
CA THR A 37 11.44 -1.49 -20.92
C THR A 37 10.49 -1.90 -22.06
N GLN A 38 9.27 -1.35 -22.12
CA GLN A 38 8.35 -1.58 -23.24
C GLN A 38 8.89 -0.97 -24.54
N LEU A 39 9.40 0.26 -24.49
CA LEU A 39 10.05 0.92 -25.63
C LEU A 39 11.30 0.17 -26.08
N TYR A 40 12.14 -0.31 -25.15
CA TYR A 40 13.25 -1.21 -25.45
C TYR A 40 12.77 -2.41 -26.28
N ASN A 41 11.71 -3.09 -25.86
CA ASN A 41 11.20 -4.25 -26.59
C ASN A 41 10.70 -3.92 -28.01
N ILE A 42 10.20 -2.70 -28.24
CA ILE A 42 9.80 -2.21 -29.56
C ILE A 42 11.03 -1.94 -30.44
N ILE A 43 12.06 -1.28 -29.91
CA ILE A 43 13.17 -0.76 -30.72
C ILE A 43 14.45 -1.62 -30.69
N LYS A 44 14.54 -2.66 -29.85
CA LYS A 44 15.74 -3.51 -29.66
C LYS A 44 16.19 -4.27 -30.90
N GLY A 45 15.32 -4.42 -31.91
CA GLY A 45 15.67 -4.98 -33.21
C GLY A 45 15.86 -3.85 -34.21
N HIS A 46 16.99 -3.85 -34.94
CA HIS A 46 17.18 -2.95 -36.08
C HIS A 46 18.05 -3.62 -37.15
N THR A 47 17.92 -3.16 -38.40
CA THR A 47 18.77 -3.56 -39.52
C THR A 47 20.14 -2.90 -39.42
N ASN A 48 21.17 -3.69 -39.15
CA ASN A 48 22.54 -3.19 -39.11
C ASN A 48 23.10 -3.10 -40.55
N THR A 49 23.33 -1.87 -41.04
CA THR A 49 23.89 -1.62 -42.38
C THR A 49 25.42 -1.53 -42.40
N GLY A 50 26.07 -1.76 -41.24
CA GLY A 50 27.50 -1.69 -41.05
C GLY A 50 28.03 -0.26 -40.94
N TYR A 51 29.26 -0.12 -40.43
CA TYR A 51 29.85 1.18 -40.14
C TYR A 51 30.04 2.08 -41.38
N ALA A 52 30.33 1.49 -42.54
CA ALA A 52 30.40 2.20 -43.81
C ALA A 52 29.00 2.59 -44.34
N GLY A 53 27.96 1.83 -43.98
CA GLY A 53 26.59 2.06 -44.39
C GLY A 53 26.03 3.39 -43.89
N LEU A 54 26.54 3.92 -42.76
CA LEU A 54 26.17 5.22 -42.20
C LEU A 54 26.28 6.36 -43.22
N TYR A 55 27.33 6.38 -44.05
CA TYR A 55 27.48 7.42 -45.07
C TYR A 55 26.36 7.42 -46.12
N THR A 56 25.79 6.24 -46.40
CA THR A 56 24.63 6.15 -47.26
C THR A 56 23.35 6.56 -46.52
N THR A 57 23.30 6.48 -45.17
CA THR A 57 22.16 7.02 -44.38
C THR A 57 22.10 8.52 -44.55
N TYR A 58 23.25 9.17 -44.36
CA TYR A 58 23.38 10.62 -44.31
C TYR A 58 22.89 11.32 -45.58
N LEU A 59 22.96 10.64 -46.73
CA LEU A 59 22.39 11.13 -48.00
C LEU A 59 20.88 11.41 -47.95
N THR A 60 20.19 10.89 -46.92
CA THR A 60 18.75 11.06 -46.72
C THR A 60 18.39 11.57 -45.33
N SER A 61 19.23 11.32 -44.31
CA SER A 61 18.92 11.65 -42.91
C SER A 61 19.56 12.94 -42.41
N ASP A 62 20.66 13.38 -43.01
CA ASP A 62 21.48 14.49 -42.48
C ASP A 62 21.89 15.44 -43.63
N VAL A 63 20.99 15.67 -44.60
CA VAL A 63 21.14 16.70 -45.63
C VAL A 63 20.49 17.98 -45.13
N ASP A 64 21.19 19.10 -45.23
CA ASP A 64 20.62 20.40 -44.84
C ASP A 64 19.55 20.83 -45.84
N ASN A 65 18.30 20.73 -45.37
CA ASN A 65 17.11 21.25 -46.03
C ASN A 65 16.33 22.19 -45.09
N PHE A 66 16.96 22.66 -44.02
CA PHE A 66 16.27 23.32 -42.90
C PHE A 66 16.81 24.71 -42.60
N TYR A 67 18.12 24.92 -42.70
CA TYR A 67 18.74 26.22 -42.47
C TYR A 67 18.95 26.92 -43.82
N GLU A 68 20.16 26.90 -44.38
CA GLU A 68 20.46 27.47 -45.71
C GLU A 68 19.76 26.71 -46.84
N ASN A 69 19.39 25.44 -46.60
CA ASN A 69 18.74 24.56 -47.58
C ASN A 69 19.56 24.48 -48.89
N ASP A 70 20.87 24.32 -48.72
CA ASP A 70 21.86 24.29 -49.80
C ASP A 70 22.21 22.85 -50.25
N GLY A 71 21.62 21.83 -49.61
CA GLY A 71 21.82 20.42 -49.94
C GLY A 71 23.16 19.86 -49.47
N THR A 72 23.88 20.57 -48.60
CA THR A 72 25.09 20.08 -47.93
C THR A 72 24.76 19.13 -46.80
N ILE A 73 25.77 18.58 -46.14
CA ILE A 73 25.61 17.77 -44.93
C ILE A 73 25.26 18.71 -43.78
N LEU A 74 24.16 18.43 -43.10
CA LEU A 74 23.77 19.14 -41.88
C LEU A 74 24.63 18.65 -40.72
N ASP A 75 25.72 19.37 -40.48
CA ASP A 75 26.71 19.11 -39.45
C ASP A 75 26.43 19.99 -38.22
N MET A 76 25.95 19.37 -37.14
CA MET A 76 25.64 20.07 -35.89
C MET A 76 26.85 20.79 -35.22
N TYR A 77 28.08 20.55 -35.68
CA TYR A 77 29.30 21.18 -35.19
C TYR A 77 29.84 22.31 -36.08
N SER A 78 29.30 22.50 -37.29
CA SER A 78 29.57 23.66 -38.14
C SER A 78 28.37 24.58 -38.29
N GLU A 79 27.17 24.01 -38.22
CA GLU A 79 25.89 24.67 -38.51
C GLU A 79 25.71 25.96 -37.71
N ASN A 80 25.33 27.03 -38.41
CA ASN A 80 24.98 28.33 -37.85
C ASN A 80 23.49 28.65 -38.11
N PRO A 81 22.60 28.40 -37.14
CA PRO A 81 21.15 28.55 -37.35
C PRO A 81 20.67 29.98 -37.68
N SER A 82 21.55 30.97 -37.54
CA SER A 82 21.23 32.40 -37.71
C SER A 82 21.85 33.03 -38.96
N GLY A 83 22.58 32.27 -39.77
CA GLY A 83 23.18 32.75 -41.02
C GLY A 83 24.25 31.79 -41.51
N THR A 84 24.98 32.15 -42.57
CA THR A 84 25.84 31.20 -43.27
C THR A 84 26.83 30.45 -42.37
N ASP A 85 26.93 29.16 -42.64
CA ASP A 85 27.93 28.27 -42.07
C ASP A 85 29.38 28.77 -42.26
N PRO A 86 30.25 28.56 -41.26
CA PRO A 86 31.68 28.84 -41.39
C PRO A 86 32.33 28.01 -42.49
N TYR A 87 31.81 26.81 -42.74
CA TYR A 87 32.20 25.86 -43.79
C TYR A 87 31.11 24.79 -43.92
N ASN A 88 31.02 24.18 -45.11
CA ASN A 88 30.03 23.13 -45.38
C ASN A 88 30.63 21.96 -46.17
N TYR A 89 29.91 20.84 -46.17
CA TYR A 89 30.34 19.62 -46.83
C TYR A 89 29.30 19.12 -47.82
N THR A 90 29.69 18.89 -49.08
CA THR A 90 28.83 18.17 -50.01
C THR A 90 28.66 16.72 -49.56
N THR A 91 27.56 16.10 -50.00
CA THR A 91 27.26 14.68 -49.73
C THR A 91 28.22 13.69 -50.42
N GLY A 92 29.13 14.20 -51.26
CA GLY A 92 30.15 13.45 -51.97
C GLY A 92 31.11 12.67 -51.05
N SER A 93 31.80 11.69 -51.62
CA SER A 93 32.73 10.83 -50.87
C SER A 93 34.08 11.46 -50.59
N THR A 94 34.47 12.50 -51.33
CA THR A 94 35.80 13.13 -51.25
C THR A 94 36.00 14.00 -50.01
N GLN A 95 34.91 14.46 -49.38
CA GLN A 95 34.94 15.30 -48.16
C GLN A 95 34.81 14.49 -46.86
N ARG A 96 34.97 13.16 -46.95
CA ARG A 96 34.97 12.24 -45.81
C ARG A 96 36.41 11.91 -45.44
N CYS A 97 36.78 12.01 -44.16
CA CYS A 97 38.13 11.61 -43.76
C CYS A 97 38.25 11.10 -42.32
N GLY A 98 39.42 10.54 -42.01
CA GLY A 98 39.83 10.17 -40.65
C GLY A 98 41.05 10.94 -40.15
N SER A 99 41.54 11.93 -40.90
CA SER A 99 42.72 12.72 -40.58
C SER A 99 42.49 14.18 -40.96
N TYR A 100 42.52 15.05 -39.97
CA TYR A 100 42.17 16.46 -40.07
C TYR A 100 43.14 17.28 -39.21
N SER A 101 43.36 18.53 -39.62
CA SER A 101 44.24 19.49 -38.96
C SER A 101 43.47 20.71 -38.46
N SER A 102 42.48 21.14 -39.25
CA SER A 102 41.68 22.34 -39.08
C SER A 102 40.19 22.02 -39.26
N GLU A 103 39.34 22.87 -38.70
CA GLU A 103 37.90 22.87 -39.00
C GLU A 103 37.69 23.15 -40.49
N GLY A 104 36.72 22.47 -41.12
CA GLY A 104 36.45 22.56 -42.55
C GLY A 104 37.23 21.58 -43.44
N ASP A 105 38.17 20.81 -42.88
CA ASP A 105 38.98 19.86 -43.67
C ASP A 105 38.13 18.72 -44.26
N CYS A 106 37.23 18.15 -43.45
CA CYS A 106 36.36 17.03 -43.82
C CYS A 106 35.34 16.76 -42.71
N TYR A 107 34.26 16.04 -43.04
CA TYR A 107 33.38 15.45 -42.02
C TYR A 107 33.71 13.97 -41.78
N ASN A 108 33.38 13.49 -40.58
CA ASN A 108 33.46 12.09 -40.19
C ASN A 108 32.17 11.67 -39.44
N ARG A 109 32.21 10.56 -38.70
CA ARG A 109 31.06 10.03 -37.94
C ARG A 109 31.28 10.34 -36.47
N GLU A 110 30.44 11.18 -35.90
CA GLU A 110 30.42 11.47 -34.48
C GLU A 110 29.50 10.49 -33.75
N HIS A 111 30.08 9.72 -32.84
CA HIS A 111 29.34 8.84 -31.95
C HIS A 111 29.03 9.61 -30.66
N ILE A 112 27.79 10.10 -30.52
CA ILE A 112 27.38 10.89 -29.34
C ILE A 112 27.71 10.15 -28.03
N ILE A 113 27.49 8.83 -27.99
CA ILE A 113 28.09 7.93 -27.01
C ILE A 113 29.39 7.39 -27.62
N PRO A 114 30.59 7.74 -27.11
CA PRO A 114 31.85 7.40 -27.76
C PRO A 114 32.02 5.89 -27.98
N GLN A 115 32.57 5.51 -29.12
CA GLN A 115 32.78 4.09 -29.49
C GLN A 115 33.64 3.29 -28.49
N SER A 116 34.51 3.98 -27.74
CA SER A 116 35.31 3.39 -26.66
C SER A 116 34.48 2.92 -25.47
N VAL A 117 33.27 3.42 -25.28
CA VAL A 117 32.36 3.03 -24.18
C VAL A 117 31.84 1.60 -24.35
N PHE A 118 31.70 1.15 -25.60
CA PHE A 118 31.17 -0.17 -25.95
C PHE A 118 32.15 -1.00 -26.79
N ASN A 119 33.45 -0.67 -26.75
CA ASN A 119 34.53 -1.39 -27.45
C ASN A 119 34.24 -1.62 -28.95
N GLU A 120 33.67 -0.60 -29.61
CA GLU A 120 33.35 -0.63 -31.05
C GLU A 120 32.41 -1.78 -31.47
N GLN A 121 31.71 -2.38 -30.51
CA GLN A 121 30.88 -3.55 -30.76
C GLN A 121 29.64 -3.23 -31.60
N SER A 122 29.28 -4.19 -32.43
CA SER A 122 28.01 -4.23 -33.13
C SER A 122 26.87 -4.57 -32.15
N PRO A 123 25.67 -3.98 -32.29
CA PRO A 123 25.26 -3.10 -33.38
C PRO A 123 25.49 -1.60 -33.11
N MET A 124 25.94 -1.21 -31.92
CA MET A 124 26.09 0.19 -31.50
C MET A 124 26.97 1.01 -32.44
N VAL A 125 28.09 0.43 -32.90
CA VAL A 125 29.05 1.14 -33.77
C VAL A 125 28.44 1.67 -35.08
N ALA A 126 27.28 1.16 -35.52
CA ALA A 126 26.65 1.49 -36.80
C ALA A 126 25.20 1.98 -36.69
N ASP A 127 24.74 2.35 -35.49
CA ASP A 127 23.37 2.80 -35.25
C ASP A 127 23.22 4.32 -35.45
N ALA A 128 22.65 4.73 -36.58
CA ALA A 128 22.52 6.13 -36.98
C ALA A 128 21.66 6.98 -36.03
N HIS A 129 20.83 6.39 -35.17
CA HIS A 129 20.01 7.18 -34.25
C HIS A 129 20.84 7.98 -33.25
N PHE A 130 22.10 7.61 -32.97
CA PHE A 130 23.02 8.39 -32.14
C PHE A 130 24.36 8.71 -32.83
N ILE A 131 24.48 8.42 -34.12
CA ILE A 131 25.70 8.70 -34.90
C ILE A 131 25.37 9.66 -36.04
N THR A 132 25.97 10.85 -35.99
CA THR A 132 25.72 11.96 -36.92
C THR A 132 26.98 12.31 -37.71
N PRO A 133 26.88 12.82 -38.95
CA PRO A 133 28.03 13.34 -39.65
C PRO A 133 28.41 14.71 -39.07
N THR A 134 29.67 14.88 -38.69
CA THR A 134 30.17 16.17 -38.19
C THR A 134 31.59 16.47 -38.60
N ASP A 135 32.00 17.73 -38.47
CA ASP A 135 33.35 18.20 -38.71
C ASP A 135 34.37 17.34 -37.96
N GLY A 136 35.37 16.84 -38.70
CA GLY A 136 36.37 15.95 -38.17
C GLY A 136 37.17 16.59 -37.04
N LYS A 137 37.54 17.87 -37.17
CA LYS A 137 38.33 18.58 -36.16
C LYS A 137 37.50 18.82 -34.89
N VAL A 138 36.26 19.28 -34.99
CA VAL A 138 35.40 19.51 -33.81
C VAL A 138 35.09 18.18 -33.11
N ASN A 139 34.80 17.11 -33.85
CA ASN A 139 34.69 15.75 -33.29
C ASN A 139 35.99 15.33 -32.57
N GLY A 140 37.15 15.52 -33.21
CA GLY A 140 38.44 15.23 -32.59
C GLY A 140 38.70 16.01 -31.29
N MET A 141 38.28 17.28 -31.23
CA MET A 141 38.34 18.10 -30.02
C MET A 141 37.37 17.61 -28.94
N ARG A 142 36.18 17.12 -29.33
CA ARG A 142 35.20 16.51 -28.43
C ARG A 142 35.72 15.21 -27.80
N SER A 143 36.52 14.43 -28.52
CA SER A 143 37.16 13.21 -28.00
C SER A 143 36.12 12.22 -27.41
N ASN A 144 36.38 11.67 -26.22
CA ASN A 144 35.43 10.86 -25.45
C ASN A 144 34.78 11.65 -24.30
N TYR A 145 34.82 12.98 -24.34
CA TYR A 145 34.27 13.78 -23.26
C TYR A 145 32.74 13.68 -23.22
N PRO A 146 32.15 13.60 -22.01
CA PRO A 146 30.71 13.68 -21.85
C PRO A 146 30.17 15.04 -22.30
N HIS A 147 28.94 15.02 -22.79
CA HIS A 147 28.24 16.24 -23.14
C HIS A 147 27.78 16.94 -21.83
N GLY A 148 28.05 18.24 -21.70
CA GLY A 148 27.79 18.99 -20.47
C GLY A 148 27.87 20.50 -20.68
N LEU A 149 27.93 21.26 -19.60
CA LEU A 149 28.00 22.73 -19.62
C LEU A 149 29.43 23.20 -19.33
N VAL A 150 29.99 24.06 -20.19
CA VAL A 150 31.37 24.53 -20.10
C VAL A 150 31.45 25.90 -19.43
N ASN A 151 32.32 26.03 -18.42
CA ASN A 151 32.49 27.31 -17.70
C ASN A 151 33.46 28.23 -18.46
N SER A 152 34.68 27.72 -18.62
CA SER A 152 35.81 28.43 -19.16
C SER A 152 36.37 27.59 -20.30
N PRO A 153 35.94 27.84 -21.55
CA PRO A 153 36.32 27.00 -22.66
C PRO A 153 37.83 27.01 -22.86
N THR A 154 38.39 25.82 -22.98
CA THR A 154 39.77 25.58 -23.45
C THR A 154 39.84 25.53 -24.98
N TYR A 155 38.69 25.30 -25.63
CA TYR A 155 38.50 25.37 -27.07
C TYR A 155 37.05 25.79 -27.37
N THR A 156 36.88 26.56 -28.44
CA THR A 156 35.58 26.95 -29.00
C THR A 156 35.66 26.75 -30.52
N SER A 157 34.73 25.98 -31.09
CA SER A 157 34.63 25.81 -32.55
C SER A 157 34.11 27.08 -33.23
N GLN A 158 34.20 27.15 -34.56
CA GLN A 158 33.70 28.30 -35.31
C GLN A 158 32.19 28.51 -35.16
N ASN A 159 31.42 27.42 -34.98
CA ASN A 159 29.98 27.51 -34.71
C ASN A 159 29.65 27.87 -33.25
N GLY A 160 30.64 27.84 -32.34
CA GLY A 160 30.47 28.23 -30.95
C GLY A 160 30.31 27.07 -29.96
N SER A 161 30.41 25.81 -30.40
CA SER A 161 30.53 24.66 -29.51
C SER A 161 31.82 24.72 -28.70
N LYS A 162 31.84 24.19 -27.48
CA LYS A 162 32.92 24.42 -26.50
C LYS A 162 33.44 23.12 -25.91
N VAL A 163 34.74 23.11 -25.58
CA VAL A 163 35.37 22.08 -24.73
C VAL A 163 36.00 22.76 -23.54
N GLY A 164 35.75 22.25 -22.34
CA GLY A 164 36.37 22.77 -21.12
C GLY A 164 35.88 22.08 -19.85
N PRO A 165 36.31 22.55 -18.67
CA PRO A 165 35.86 22.01 -17.39
C PRO A 165 34.35 22.20 -17.21
N ASN A 166 33.71 21.15 -16.67
CA ASN A 166 32.28 21.14 -16.34
C ASN A 166 31.91 22.19 -15.29
N THR A 167 30.75 22.83 -15.45
CA THR A 167 30.19 23.79 -14.49
C THR A 167 29.27 23.15 -13.45
N THR A 168 28.66 22.02 -13.76
CA THR A 168 27.52 21.49 -12.99
C THR A 168 28.00 20.60 -11.85
N SER A 169 27.48 20.81 -10.64
CA SER A 169 27.84 20.00 -9.47
C SER A 169 27.63 18.50 -9.71
N GLY A 170 28.57 17.68 -9.24
CA GLY A 170 28.55 16.21 -9.31
C GLY A 170 29.42 15.58 -10.40
N TYR A 171 30.12 16.37 -11.23
CA TYR A 171 31.21 15.89 -12.10
C TYR A 171 32.28 16.99 -12.25
N SER A 172 33.57 16.64 -12.21
CA SER A 172 34.69 17.60 -12.22
C SER A 172 35.64 17.47 -13.42
N GLY A 173 35.29 16.64 -14.41
CA GLY A 173 36.10 16.46 -15.61
C GLY A 173 35.78 17.44 -16.74
N THR A 174 36.49 17.28 -17.86
CA THR A 174 36.23 18.00 -19.12
C THR A 174 34.90 17.53 -19.74
N VAL A 175 34.15 18.45 -20.31
CA VAL A 175 32.90 18.23 -21.06
C VAL A 175 32.95 18.93 -22.40
N PHE A 176 32.09 18.49 -23.32
CA PHE A 176 31.77 19.18 -24.57
C PHE A 176 30.38 19.81 -24.47
N GLU A 177 30.24 21.09 -24.81
CA GLU A 177 28.96 21.80 -24.87
C GLU A 177 28.65 22.17 -26.32
N PRO A 178 27.60 21.60 -26.94
CA PRO A 178 27.13 22.00 -28.26
C PRO A 178 26.40 23.35 -28.17
N ILE A 179 26.17 24.00 -29.32
CA ILE A 179 25.29 25.18 -29.38
C ILE A 179 23.85 24.82 -28.98
N ASN A 180 23.08 25.83 -28.57
CA ASN A 180 21.73 25.61 -28.01
C ASN A 180 20.77 24.90 -28.96
N GLU A 181 20.90 25.12 -30.27
CA GLU A 181 20.05 24.53 -31.31
C GLU A 181 20.06 23.00 -31.36
N PHE A 182 21.13 22.35 -30.88
CA PHE A 182 21.28 20.89 -30.98
C PHE A 182 21.30 20.18 -29.63
N LYS A 183 21.04 20.91 -28.53
CA LYS A 183 21.11 20.37 -27.18
C LYS A 183 20.05 19.30 -26.95
N GLY A 184 18.82 19.54 -27.40
CA GLY A 184 17.69 18.63 -27.32
C GLY A 184 17.88 17.41 -28.21
N ASP A 185 18.42 17.60 -29.41
CA ASP A 185 18.75 16.51 -30.35
C ASP A 185 19.72 15.53 -29.70
N ILE A 186 20.83 16.05 -29.18
CA ILE A 186 21.84 15.26 -28.46
C ILE A 186 21.21 14.58 -27.23
N ALA A 187 20.34 15.27 -26.48
CA ALA A 187 19.65 14.67 -25.35
C ALA A 187 18.78 13.48 -25.74
N ARG A 188 17.99 13.61 -26.81
CA ARG A 188 17.15 12.52 -27.35
C ARG A 188 17.97 11.37 -27.91
N MET A 189 19.19 11.60 -28.40
CA MET A 189 20.13 10.53 -28.78
C MET A 189 20.64 9.75 -27.55
N TYR A 190 20.91 10.41 -26.43
CA TYR A 190 21.25 9.73 -25.18
C TYR A 190 20.09 8.90 -24.64
N PHE A 191 18.88 9.47 -24.56
CA PHE A 191 17.69 8.74 -24.10
C PHE A 191 17.39 7.52 -24.99
N TYR A 192 17.54 7.68 -26.31
CA TYR A 192 17.48 6.57 -27.25
C TYR A 192 18.50 5.48 -26.92
N PHE A 193 19.79 5.83 -26.79
CA PHE A 193 20.83 4.84 -26.51
C PHE A 193 20.56 4.09 -25.21
N ALA A 194 20.18 4.81 -24.15
CA ALA A 194 19.87 4.21 -22.86
C ALA A 194 18.66 3.26 -22.89
N THR A 195 17.71 3.52 -23.78
CA THR A 195 16.51 2.67 -23.97
C THR A 195 16.82 1.50 -24.89
N ARG A 196 17.41 1.76 -26.05
CA ARG A 196 17.74 0.75 -27.05
C ARG A 196 18.67 -0.33 -26.50
N TYR A 197 19.63 0.07 -25.67
CA TYR A 197 20.66 -0.80 -25.12
C TYR A 197 20.45 -1.09 -23.63
N GLU A 198 19.20 -1.07 -23.16
CA GLU A 198 18.82 -1.31 -21.75
C GLU A 198 19.43 -2.60 -21.18
N ASN A 199 19.52 -3.66 -22.00
CA ASN A 199 20.06 -4.95 -21.58
C ASN A 199 21.59 -5.00 -21.42
N THR A 200 22.32 -3.98 -21.88
CA THR A 200 23.80 -3.96 -21.84
C THR A 200 24.37 -2.72 -21.15
N ILE A 201 23.62 -1.61 -21.07
CA ILE A 201 24.14 -0.31 -20.63
C ILE A 201 24.72 -0.32 -19.21
N ALA A 202 24.19 -1.15 -18.32
CA ALA A 202 24.72 -1.32 -16.96
C ALA A 202 26.19 -1.80 -16.93
N GLY A 203 26.66 -2.47 -17.99
CA GLY A 203 28.04 -2.94 -18.11
C GLY A 203 29.01 -1.93 -18.69
N TYR A 204 28.54 -0.75 -19.12
CA TYR A 204 29.40 0.25 -19.76
C TYR A 204 29.92 1.28 -18.75
N SER A 205 31.23 1.51 -18.78
CA SER A 205 31.89 2.51 -17.95
C SER A 205 32.04 3.83 -18.71
N TYR A 206 31.24 4.81 -18.35
CA TYR A 206 31.27 6.16 -18.93
C TYR A 206 30.79 7.18 -17.89
N PRO A 207 31.36 8.40 -17.80
CA PRO A 207 31.00 9.35 -16.73
C PRO A 207 29.51 9.71 -16.62
N MET A 208 28.78 9.62 -17.73
CA MET A 208 27.33 9.87 -17.74
C MET A 208 26.52 8.72 -17.17
N PHE A 209 27.07 7.50 -17.11
CA PHE A 209 26.33 6.31 -16.72
C PHE A 209 26.52 5.96 -15.24
N ASP A 210 25.46 5.48 -14.59
CA ASP A 210 25.45 5.15 -13.16
C ASP A 210 25.52 3.64 -12.86
N GLY A 211 25.68 2.82 -13.90
CA GLY A 211 25.73 1.35 -13.78
C GLY A 211 24.36 0.69 -13.67
N SER A 212 23.25 1.43 -13.75
CA SER A 212 21.91 0.85 -13.77
C SER A 212 21.41 0.62 -15.20
N SER A 213 20.61 -0.44 -15.41
CA SER A 213 19.91 -0.65 -16.70
C SER A 213 18.71 0.27 -16.87
N ASN A 214 18.04 0.63 -15.77
CA ASN A 214 16.78 1.37 -15.80
C ASN A 214 17.01 2.89 -15.96
N LYS A 215 17.55 3.58 -14.94
CA LYS A 215 17.82 5.02 -15.00
C LYS A 215 18.94 5.32 -16.00
N ALA A 216 19.97 4.48 -16.01
CA ALA A 216 21.18 4.54 -16.83
C ALA A 216 22.09 5.75 -16.60
N PHE A 217 21.58 6.91 -16.18
CA PHE A 217 22.35 8.14 -16.05
C PHE A 217 22.65 8.52 -14.61
N THR A 218 23.81 9.12 -14.36
CA THR A 218 24.06 9.81 -13.09
C THR A 218 23.15 11.03 -12.97
N THR A 219 22.82 11.43 -11.75
CA THR A 219 21.86 12.53 -11.50
C THR A 219 22.27 13.83 -12.17
N THR A 220 23.56 14.17 -12.14
CA THR A 220 24.10 15.39 -12.77
C THR A 220 23.82 15.43 -14.26
N PHE A 221 24.16 14.35 -14.97
CA PHE A 221 23.96 14.31 -16.43
C PHE A 221 22.50 14.12 -16.80
N LEU A 222 21.71 13.38 -16.01
CA LEU A 222 20.28 13.28 -16.24
C LEU A 222 19.59 14.65 -16.21
N ASN A 223 19.92 15.48 -15.22
CA ASN A 223 19.36 16.83 -15.12
C ASN A 223 19.74 17.73 -16.30
N ILE A 224 20.98 17.61 -16.80
CA ILE A 224 21.43 18.32 -18.01
C ILE A 224 20.60 17.86 -19.22
N LEU A 225 20.46 16.54 -19.43
CA LEU A 225 19.72 15.99 -20.57
C LEU A 225 18.24 16.37 -20.52
N LEU A 226 17.61 16.35 -19.34
CA LEU A 226 16.22 16.81 -19.16
C LEU A 226 16.08 18.31 -19.46
N ALA A 227 17.01 19.14 -18.98
CA ALA A 227 16.99 20.58 -19.26
C ALA A 227 17.17 20.87 -20.75
N TRP A 228 18.10 20.17 -21.41
CA TRP A 228 18.35 20.30 -22.84
C TRP A 228 17.16 19.86 -23.68
N HIS A 229 16.57 18.71 -23.36
CA HIS A 229 15.35 18.23 -24.01
C HIS A 229 14.18 19.23 -23.91
N ALA A 230 14.05 19.93 -22.78
CA ALA A 230 12.99 20.92 -22.59
C ALA A 230 13.29 22.27 -23.27
N GLN A 231 14.56 22.68 -23.33
CA GLN A 231 14.98 23.96 -23.94
C GLN A 231 14.98 23.91 -25.47
N ASP A 232 15.19 22.73 -26.04
CA ASP A 232 15.25 22.49 -27.48
C ASP A 232 14.25 21.38 -27.85
N PRO A 233 12.98 21.74 -28.12
CA PRO A 233 11.92 20.80 -28.50
C PRO A 233 12.21 20.07 -29.81
N VAL A 234 11.49 18.98 -30.06
CA VAL A 234 11.65 18.20 -31.30
C VAL A 234 11.44 19.07 -32.54
N SER A 235 12.43 19.08 -33.43
CA SER A 235 12.43 19.89 -34.65
C SER A 235 11.93 19.10 -35.87
N ALA A 236 11.55 19.82 -36.94
CA ALA A 236 11.20 19.20 -38.22
C ALA A 236 12.37 18.42 -38.85
N ARG A 237 13.61 18.87 -38.57
CA ARG A 237 14.85 18.18 -38.92
C ARG A 237 14.90 16.81 -38.27
N GLU A 238 14.69 16.73 -36.97
CA GLU A 238 14.73 15.45 -36.25
C GLU A 238 13.65 14.47 -36.70
N ILE A 239 12.43 14.96 -36.94
CA ILE A 239 11.34 14.13 -37.48
C ILE A 239 11.75 13.55 -38.84
N THR A 240 12.30 14.37 -39.73
CA THR A 240 12.76 13.95 -41.06
C THR A 240 13.92 12.96 -40.96
N ARG A 241 14.88 13.23 -40.08
CA ARG A 241 16.00 12.34 -39.77
C ARG A 241 15.52 10.99 -39.24
N ASN A 242 14.57 10.98 -38.29
CA ASN A 242 14.00 9.76 -37.72
C ASN A 242 13.28 8.93 -38.79
N ASN A 243 12.53 9.58 -39.69
CA ASN A 243 11.88 8.94 -40.84
C ASN A 243 12.89 8.29 -41.79
N ALA A 244 13.94 9.03 -42.16
CA ALA A 244 14.98 8.55 -43.06
C ALA A 244 15.77 7.38 -42.45
N ILE A 245 16.12 7.46 -41.16
CA ILE A 245 16.78 6.35 -40.46
C ILE A 245 15.86 5.14 -40.38
N TYR A 246 14.58 5.31 -40.07
CA TYR A 246 13.61 4.20 -40.05
C TYR A 246 13.56 3.46 -41.38
N ALA A 247 13.58 4.18 -42.50
CA ALA A 247 13.57 3.57 -43.84
C ALA A 247 14.77 2.65 -44.11
N ARG A 248 15.87 2.78 -43.34
CA ARG A 248 17.09 1.97 -43.52
C ARG A 248 17.40 1.02 -42.37
N GLN A 249 17.11 1.42 -41.14
CA GLN A 249 17.38 0.66 -39.92
C GLN A 249 16.15 -0.07 -39.39
N ASN A 250 14.96 0.23 -39.88
CA ASN A 250 13.70 -0.39 -39.46
C ASN A 250 13.41 -0.27 -37.94
N ASN A 251 14.01 0.71 -37.27
CA ASN A 251 13.66 1.12 -35.92
C ASN A 251 13.62 2.65 -35.83
N ARG A 252 12.90 3.17 -34.83
CA ARG A 252 12.69 4.61 -34.63
C ARG A 252 13.25 5.06 -33.29
N ASN A 253 13.57 6.34 -33.16
CA ASN A 253 13.82 6.98 -31.88
C ASN A 253 12.47 7.39 -31.24
N PRO A 254 12.03 6.73 -30.15
CA PRO A 254 10.75 7.04 -29.52
C PRO A 254 10.67 8.46 -28.96
N PHE A 255 11.80 9.06 -28.62
CA PHE A 255 11.84 10.38 -27.99
C PHE A 255 11.75 11.52 -29.00
N ILE A 256 11.84 11.21 -30.29
CA ILE A 256 11.49 12.12 -31.39
C ILE A 256 10.01 11.95 -31.74
N ASP A 257 9.52 10.72 -31.84
CA ASP A 257 8.12 10.43 -32.17
C ASP A 257 7.13 10.83 -31.04
N HIS A 258 7.57 10.66 -29.79
CA HIS A 258 6.82 10.89 -28.55
C HIS A 258 7.73 11.55 -27.50
N PRO A 259 8.04 12.86 -27.65
CA PRO A 259 8.93 13.57 -26.73
C PRO A 259 8.43 13.55 -25.28
N GLU A 260 7.13 13.44 -25.04
CA GLU A 260 6.52 13.29 -23.72
C GLU A 260 7.04 12.08 -22.93
N TYR A 261 7.52 11.03 -23.62
CA TYR A 261 8.07 9.84 -22.95
C TYR A 261 9.33 10.13 -22.16
N VAL A 262 10.12 11.15 -22.52
CA VAL A 262 11.30 11.54 -21.73
C VAL A 262 10.88 11.88 -20.30
N ASN A 263 9.84 12.70 -20.15
CA ASN A 263 9.36 13.11 -18.83
C ASN A 263 8.67 11.96 -18.09
N GLN A 264 7.88 11.14 -18.79
CA GLN A 264 7.20 9.99 -18.20
C GLN A 264 8.18 8.93 -17.66
N ILE A 265 9.39 8.83 -18.23
CA ILE A 265 10.41 7.86 -17.81
C ILE A 265 11.37 8.45 -16.77
N TRP A 266 11.95 9.63 -17.04
CA TRP A 266 13.11 10.13 -16.29
C TRP A 266 12.85 11.39 -15.47
N ASN A 267 11.76 12.12 -15.73
CA ASN A 267 11.41 13.32 -14.97
C ASN A 267 10.26 13.04 -14.00
N THR A 268 10.37 11.95 -13.25
CA THR A 268 9.37 11.63 -12.22
C THR A 268 9.33 12.69 -11.12
N SER A 269 10.29 13.63 -11.03
CA SER A 269 10.28 14.76 -10.10
C SER A 269 9.49 15.99 -10.58
N ALA A 270 9.14 16.08 -11.86
CA ALA A 270 8.20 17.11 -12.37
C ALA A 270 6.75 16.64 -12.31
N ASP A 271 6.53 15.36 -11.99
CA ASP A 271 5.24 14.93 -11.54
C ASP A 271 4.91 15.71 -10.26
N SER A 272 3.93 16.61 -10.38
CA SER A 272 3.41 17.42 -9.29
C SER A 272 1.98 17.02 -8.95
N GLN A 273 1.43 16.06 -9.70
CA GLN A 273 0.12 15.53 -9.44
C GLN A 273 0.28 14.47 -8.33
N ALA A 274 -0.39 14.73 -7.20
CA ALA A 274 -0.42 13.74 -6.14
C ALA A 274 -1.29 12.55 -6.56
N PRO A 275 -0.96 11.33 -6.10
CA PRO A 275 -1.82 10.18 -6.28
C PRO A 275 -3.24 10.42 -5.77
N THR A 276 -4.21 9.69 -6.31
CA THR A 276 -5.56 9.68 -5.75
C THR A 276 -5.57 9.16 -4.32
N THR A 277 -6.49 9.67 -3.49
CA THR A 277 -6.61 9.24 -2.10
C THR A 277 -6.94 7.75 -2.00
N PRO A 278 -6.20 6.95 -1.20
CA PRO A 278 -6.56 5.56 -0.93
C PRO A 278 -7.98 5.44 -0.38
N SER A 279 -8.76 4.49 -0.89
CA SER A 279 -10.16 4.28 -0.50
C SER A 279 -10.35 2.94 0.22
N SER A 280 -11.51 2.77 0.87
CA SER A 280 -11.90 1.53 1.56
C SER A 280 -10.86 1.03 2.57
N VAL A 281 -10.27 1.95 3.35
CA VAL A 281 -9.42 1.56 4.48
C VAL A 281 -10.28 0.77 5.48
N THR A 282 -9.88 -0.47 5.72
CA THR A 282 -10.65 -1.44 6.51
C THR A 282 -9.75 -2.15 7.50
N LEU A 283 -10.32 -2.49 8.66
CA LEU A 283 -9.67 -3.31 9.67
C LEU A 283 -9.67 -4.77 9.23
N SER A 284 -8.49 -5.38 9.10
CA SER A 284 -8.36 -6.81 8.81
C SER A 284 -8.29 -7.63 10.11
N SER A 285 -7.50 -7.18 11.09
CA SER A 285 -7.40 -7.79 12.41
C SER A 285 -6.81 -6.80 13.43
N LYS A 286 -6.96 -7.09 14.73
CA LYS A 286 -6.32 -6.33 15.80
C LYS A 286 -5.96 -7.23 16.97
N THR A 287 -5.04 -6.75 17.79
CA THR A 287 -4.67 -7.31 19.07
C THR A 287 -4.65 -6.19 20.12
N GLY A 288 -4.21 -6.49 21.34
CA GLY A 288 -3.95 -5.44 22.32
C GLY A 288 -2.81 -4.50 21.94
N THR A 289 -1.84 -4.96 21.14
CA THR A 289 -0.63 -4.18 20.82
C THR A 289 -0.38 -4.02 19.32
N SER A 290 -1.33 -4.44 18.47
CA SER A 290 -1.21 -4.32 17.01
C SER A 290 -2.54 -4.17 16.31
N ILE A 291 -2.52 -3.55 15.12
CA ILE A 291 -3.68 -3.40 14.24
C ILE A 291 -3.23 -3.69 12.80
N THR A 292 -3.94 -4.59 12.11
CA THR A 292 -3.74 -4.92 10.69
C THR A 292 -4.84 -4.29 9.86
N ILE A 293 -4.48 -3.58 8.81
CA ILE A 293 -5.42 -2.91 7.91
C ILE A 293 -5.12 -3.22 6.43
N SER A 294 -6.14 -3.08 5.60
CA SER A 294 -6.08 -3.17 4.14
C SER A 294 -6.83 -2.02 3.49
N TRP A 295 -6.48 -1.69 2.24
CA TRP A 295 -7.14 -0.62 1.47
C TRP A 295 -7.14 -0.90 -0.03
N THR A 296 -7.97 -0.17 -0.77
CA THR A 296 -7.99 -0.21 -2.23
C THR A 296 -6.87 0.66 -2.78
N ALA A 297 -6.20 0.17 -3.84
CA ALA A 297 -5.09 0.86 -4.48
C ALA A 297 -5.47 2.25 -5.01
N SER A 298 -4.55 3.20 -4.87
CA SER A 298 -4.60 4.49 -5.54
C SER A 298 -4.11 4.39 -6.98
N SER A 299 -4.56 5.31 -7.82
CA SER A 299 -4.04 5.57 -9.16
C SER A 299 -3.32 6.91 -9.21
N ASP A 300 -2.41 7.03 -10.15
CA ASP A 300 -1.61 8.23 -10.41
C ASP A 300 -1.24 8.30 -11.90
N ASN A 301 -0.92 9.47 -12.43
CA ASN A 301 -0.52 9.70 -13.82
C ASN A 301 0.85 9.09 -14.17
N VAL A 302 1.78 9.00 -13.23
CA VAL A 302 3.07 8.32 -13.40
C VAL A 302 3.11 7.02 -12.62
N GLY A 303 2.54 6.96 -11.43
CA GLY A 303 2.31 5.71 -10.72
C GLY A 303 2.63 5.79 -9.23
N VAL A 304 1.90 4.98 -8.48
CA VAL A 304 2.02 4.88 -7.02
C VAL A 304 3.19 3.96 -6.66
N THR A 305 4.14 4.46 -5.88
CA THR A 305 5.31 3.69 -5.42
C THR A 305 5.14 3.11 -4.02
N GLY A 306 4.15 3.60 -3.26
CA GLY A 306 3.82 3.03 -1.96
C GLY A 306 2.79 3.84 -1.18
N TYR A 307 2.68 3.52 0.11
CA TYR A 307 1.71 4.07 1.02
C TYR A 307 2.35 4.40 2.37
N ASN A 308 1.91 5.50 2.97
CA ASN A 308 2.24 5.93 4.31
C ASN A 308 1.04 5.66 5.22
N VAL A 309 1.27 4.99 6.34
CA VAL A 309 0.21 4.58 7.29
C VAL A 309 0.41 5.28 8.61
N TYR A 310 -0.63 5.98 9.07
CA TYR A 310 -0.62 6.83 10.24
C TYR A 310 -1.51 6.26 11.34
N ALA A 311 -1.09 6.40 12.59
CA ALA A 311 -1.92 6.16 13.78
C ALA A 311 -1.90 7.41 14.68
N ASN A 312 -3.07 7.96 14.99
CA ASN A 312 -3.22 9.25 15.71
C ASN A 312 -2.44 10.39 15.03
N GLY A 313 -2.44 10.42 13.70
CA GLY A 313 -1.69 11.39 12.90
C GLY A 313 -0.18 11.18 12.84
N VAL A 314 0.37 10.19 13.54
CA VAL A 314 1.81 9.88 13.53
C VAL A 314 2.10 8.77 12.51
N LEU A 315 3.08 8.99 11.63
CA LEU A 315 3.53 7.99 10.67
C LEU A 315 4.08 6.76 11.40
N LYS A 316 3.52 5.58 11.11
CA LYS A 316 3.93 4.30 11.69
C LYS A 316 4.70 3.45 10.69
N ASN A 317 4.12 3.25 9.51
CA ASN A 317 4.70 2.39 8.48
C ASN A 317 4.73 3.08 7.13
N THR A 318 5.67 2.62 6.31
CA THR A 318 5.78 2.89 4.89
C THR A 318 5.83 1.55 4.18
N VAL A 319 4.92 1.29 3.25
CA VAL A 319 4.82 -0.02 2.57
C VAL A 319 4.56 0.13 1.07
N THR A 320 4.88 -0.90 0.28
CA THR A 320 4.51 -1.01 -1.14
C THR A 320 3.30 -1.93 -1.38
N THR A 321 2.87 -2.65 -0.33
CA THR A 321 1.69 -3.54 -0.32
C THR A 321 0.41 -2.77 -0.02
N LEU A 322 -0.74 -3.40 -0.30
CA LEU A 322 -2.09 -2.85 0.00
C LEU A 322 -2.64 -3.24 1.38
N ASN A 323 -1.74 -3.73 2.25
CA ASN A 323 -2.03 -4.06 3.63
C ASN A 323 -0.78 -3.87 4.51
N THR A 324 -0.98 -3.65 5.81
CA THR A 324 0.12 -3.60 6.79
C THR A 324 -0.37 -3.88 8.20
N THR A 325 0.57 -4.24 9.09
CA THR A 325 0.35 -4.36 10.54
C THR A 325 1.11 -3.27 11.28
N ILE A 326 0.40 -2.45 12.06
CA ILE A 326 0.95 -1.48 13.00
C ILE A 326 1.17 -2.20 14.33
N THR A 327 2.38 -2.15 14.88
CA THR A 327 2.74 -2.82 16.14
C THR A 327 3.18 -1.82 17.22
N GLY A 328 3.37 -2.28 18.46
CA GLY A 328 3.83 -1.43 19.57
C GLY A 328 2.75 -0.46 20.06
N LEU A 329 1.49 -0.83 19.91
CA LEU A 329 0.35 -0.07 20.40
C LEU A 329 0.06 -0.40 21.87
N THR A 330 -0.65 0.49 22.55
CA THR A 330 -1.11 0.32 23.93
C THR A 330 -2.45 -0.40 23.93
N ASN A 331 -2.66 -1.30 24.89
CA ASN A 331 -3.92 -2.02 25.05
C ASN A 331 -5.09 -1.08 25.37
N SER A 332 -6.31 -1.50 25.05
CA SER A 332 -7.56 -0.75 25.30
C SER A 332 -7.52 0.71 24.83
N THR A 333 -6.72 1.02 23.80
CA THR A 333 -6.45 2.39 23.37
C THR A 333 -7.05 2.60 21.99
N SER A 334 -7.83 3.68 21.84
CA SER A 334 -8.38 4.07 20.55
C SER A 334 -7.31 4.73 19.68
N TYR A 335 -7.18 4.25 18.46
CA TYR A 335 -6.31 4.80 17.43
C TYR A 335 -7.14 5.24 16.22
N SER A 336 -6.91 6.47 15.74
CA SER A 336 -7.36 6.90 14.43
C SER A 336 -6.33 6.47 13.38
N ILE A 337 -6.76 5.72 12.38
CA ILE A 337 -5.88 5.22 11.32
C ILE A 337 -6.28 5.85 9.99
N ASN A 338 -5.27 6.34 9.28
CA ASN A 338 -5.38 6.91 7.94
C ASN A 338 -4.22 6.42 7.08
N VAL A 339 -4.43 6.39 5.77
CA VAL A 339 -3.43 6.03 4.77
C VAL A 339 -3.32 7.14 3.74
N SER A 340 -2.12 7.46 3.28
CA SER A 340 -1.89 8.22 2.05
C SER A 340 -1.06 7.42 1.06
N ALA A 341 -1.27 7.66 -0.22
CA ALA A 341 -0.44 7.14 -1.30
C ALA A 341 0.71 8.11 -1.60
N ARG A 342 1.79 7.58 -2.15
CA ARG A 342 2.93 8.37 -2.65
C ARG A 342 3.43 7.83 -3.99
N ASP A 343 4.08 8.69 -4.75
CA ASP A 343 4.69 8.37 -6.03
C ASP A 343 6.23 8.39 -5.95
N ALA A 344 6.90 8.33 -7.10
CA ALA A 344 8.36 8.43 -7.19
C ALA A 344 8.86 9.88 -7.14
N ALA A 345 7.97 10.86 -7.35
CA ALA A 345 8.23 12.29 -7.31
C ALA A 345 8.37 12.83 -5.89
N GLY A 346 7.78 12.13 -4.93
CA GLY A 346 7.61 12.58 -3.55
C GLY A 346 6.27 13.29 -3.31
N ASN A 347 5.33 13.30 -4.25
CA ASN A 347 3.99 13.79 -3.94
C ASN A 347 3.26 12.77 -3.08
N THR A 348 2.41 13.28 -2.20
CA THR A 348 1.55 12.48 -1.34
C THR A 348 0.10 12.86 -1.55
N SER A 349 -0.77 11.86 -1.67
CA SER A 349 -2.22 12.08 -1.71
C SER A 349 -2.72 12.75 -0.43
N ALA A 350 -3.96 13.25 -0.46
CA ALA A 350 -4.69 13.49 0.77
C ALA A 350 -4.83 12.18 1.59
N LEU A 351 -5.07 12.32 2.90
CA LEU A 351 -5.35 11.17 3.76
C LEU A 351 -6.70 10.53 3.39
N SER A 352 -6.77 9.20 3.48
CA SER A 352 -7.99 8.42 3.35
C SER A 352 -9.08 8.82 4.36
N ASN A 353 -10.25 8.18 4.28
CA ASN A 353 -11.17 8.15 5.41
C ASN A 353 -10.46 7.62 6.66
N THR A 354 -10.77 8.20 7.83
CA THR A 354 -10.26 7.70 9.12
C THR A 354 -11.09 6.51 9.57
N ILE A 355 -10.42 5.43 9.94
CA ILE A 355 -11.04 4.39 10.76
C ILE A 355 -10.60 4.56 12.21
N SER A 356 -11.54 4.48 13.15
CA SER A 356 -11.25 4.49 14.58
C SER A 356 -11.23 3.06 15.09
N VAL A 357 -10.08 2.59 15.54
CA VAL A 357 -9.87 1.21 15.99
C VAL A 357 -9.35 1.25 17.42
N THR A 358 -10.12 0.67 18.35
CA THR A 358 -9.65 0.45 19.72
C THR A 358 -8.93 -0.89 19.78
N THR A 359 -7.64 -0.88 20.12
CA THR A 359 -6.88 -2.09 20.43
C THR A 359 -7.55 -2.85 21.56
N ASP A 360 -7.40 -4.16 21.56
CA ASP A 360 -8.05 -4.96 22.58
C ASP A 360 -7.41 -4.73 23.96
N SER A 361 -8.13 -5.07 25.03
CA SER A 361 -7.53 -5.08 26.36
C SER A 361 -6.40 -6.10 26.45
N THR A 362 -5.57 -6.03 27.48
CA THR A 362 -4.71 -7.15 27.88
C THR A 362 -5.61 -8.38 28.07
N GLY A 363 -5.79 -9.17 27.02
CA GLY A 363 -6.83 -10.19 26.94
C GLY A 363 -7.47 -10.40 25.56
N GLY A 364 -7.33 -9.47 24.61
CA GLY A 364 -7.83 -9.67 23.24
C GLY A 364 -6.74 -9.62 22.17
N GLY A 365 -5.49 -9.89 22.54
CA GLY A 365 -4.44 -10.03 21.55
C GLY A 365 -4.31 -11.44 21.04
N GLY A 366 -4.87 -11.73 19.86
CA GLY A 366 -4.27 -12.52 18.77
C GLY A 366 -3.44 -13.78 19.04
N GLY A 367 -3.47 -14.36 20.22
CA GLY A 367 -3.29 -15.78 20.44
C GLY A 367 -4.70 -16.33 20.47
N THR A 368 -5.16 -16.94 19.39
CA THR A 368 -6.33 -17.81 19.46
C THR A 368 -6.09 -18.75 20.63
N ALA A 369 -6.97 -18.76 21.63
CA ALA A 369 -6.92 -19.80 22.65
C ALA A 369 -6.84 -21.12 21.90
N THR A 370 -5.79 -21.91 22.09
CA THR A 370 -5.63 -23.14 21.31
C THR A 370 -6.68 -24.17 21.71
N GLU A 371 -7.30 -24.00 22.89
CA GLU A 371 -8.28 -24.91 23.45
C GLU A 371 -9.24 -24.24 24.45
N LEU A 372 -10.24 -25.00 24.91
CA LEU A 372 -11.20 -24.59 25.94
C LEU A 372 -10.53 -24.44 27.31
N LEU A 373 -11.07 -23.56 28.15
CA LEU A 373 -10.57 -23.29 29.50
C LEU A 373 -11.71 -23.08 30.50
N PHE A 374 -11.48 -23.37 31.78
CA PHE A 374 -12.39 -23.02 32.87
C PHE A 374 -12.44 -21.50 33.05
N SER A 375 -13.64 -20.92 33.03
CA SER A 375 -13.88 -19.50 33.25
C SER A 375 -14.53 -19.16 34.59
N GLU A 376 -15.22 -20.11 35.23
CA GLU A 376 -15.81 -19.90 36.56
C GLU A 376 -15.86 -21.23 37.33
N TYR A 377 -15.64 -21.15 38.64
CA TYR A 377 -15.74 -22.24 39.60
C TYR A 377 -16.49 -21.72 40.82
N ILE A 378 -17.50 -22.44 41.28
CA ILE A 378 -18.28 -22.06 42.46
C ILE A 378 -18.19 -23.18 43.48
N GLU A 379 -17.54 -22.93 44.60
CA GLU A 379 -17.66 -23.68 45.86
C GLU A 379 -18.52 -22.84 46.81
N GLY A 380 -19.83 -22.97 46.70
CA GLY A 380 -20.79 -22.26 47.54
C GLY A 380 -21.30 -23.08 48.72
N SER A 381 -22.27 -22.52 49.44
CA SER A 381 -22.91 -23.19 50.57
C SER A 381 -23.68 -24.44 50.13
N GLY A 382 -23.59 -25.51 50.93
CA GLY A 382 -24.23 -26.79 50.63
C GLY A 382 -23.83 -27.33 49.25
N ASN A 383 -24.83 -27.50 48.37
CA ASN A 383 -24.67 -28.04 47.01
C ASN A 383 -24.56 -26.95 45.93
N ASN A 384 -24.27 -25.70 46.28
CA ASN A 384 -24.00 -24.64 45.31
C ASN A 384 -22.62 -24.86 44.67
N LYS A 385 -22.54 -25.87 43.80
CA LYS A 385 -21.32 -26.29 43.10
C LYS A 385 -21.52 -26.14 41.61
N ALA A 386 -20.62 -25.39 40.95
CA ALA A 386 -20.68 -25.17 39.52
C ALA A 386 -19.31 -25.02 38.87
N LEU A 387 -19.24 -25.36 37.59
CA LEU A 387 -18.11 -25.13 36.70
C LEU A 387 -18.61 -24.47 35.42
N GLU A 388 -17.84 -23.52 34.90
CA GLU A 388 -18.06 -22.92 33.59
C GLU A 388 -16.81 -23.10 32.72
N ILE A 389 -17.03 -23.51 31.47
CA ILE A 389 -15.99 -23.61 30.45
C ILE A 389 -16.27 -22.58 29.36
N ALA A 390 -15.24 -21.84 28.95
CA ALA A 390 -15.31 -20.87 27.87
C ALA A 390 -14.68 -21.42 26.59
N ASN A 391 -15.29 -21.09 25.45
CA ASN A 391 -14.65 -21.23 24.15
C ASN A 391 -14.20 -19.88 23.61
N ASN A 392 -12.90 -19.63 23.61
CA ASN A 392 -12.28 -18.44 23.02
C ASN A 392 -11.35 -18.82 21.83
N THR A 393 -11.58 -19.97 21.21
CA THR A 393 -10.68 -20.56 20.18
C THR A 393 -10.85 -19.95 18.79
N GLY A 394 -11.80 -19.04 18.61
CA GLY A 394 -12.16 -18.47 17.31
C GLY A 394 -13.10 -19.36 16.49
N ASN A 395 -13.31 -20.63 16.87
CA ASN A 395 -14.16 -21.57 16.14
C ASN A 395 -15.15 -22.28 17.07
N SER A 396 -16.19 -22.91 16.51
CA SER A 396 -17.04 -23.83 17.27
C SER A 396 -16.28 -25.12 17.58
N VAL A 397 -16.35 -25.60 18.82
CA VAL A 397 -15.62 -26.78 19.31
C VAL A 397 -16.59 -27.91 19.62
N ALA A 398 -16.34 -29.09 19.07
CA ALA A 398 -17.08 -30.31 19.43
C ALA A 398 -16.62 -30.84 20.79
N LEU A 399 -17.56 -31.09 21.70
CA LEU A 399 -17.26 -31.41 23.10
C LEU A 399 -17.09 -32.92 23.37
N ALA A 400 -17.36 -33.79 22.40
CA ALA A 400 -17.29 -35.25 22.58
C ALA A 400 -15.90 -35.77 23.00
N ALA A 401 -14.84 -35.03 22.67
CA ALA A 401 -13.46 -35.35 23.06
C ALA A 401 -13.10 -34.91 24.49
N TYR A 402 -13.99 -34.18 25.18
CA TYR A 402 -13.70 -33.52 26.43
C TYR A 402 -14.33 -34.22 27.64
N THR A 403 -13.55 -34.30 28.72
CA THR A 403 -14.02 -34.82 30.01
C THR A 403 -13.51 -33.94 31.15
N ILE A 404 -14.32 -33.77 32.19
CA ILE A 404 -13.87 -33.20 33.47
C ILE A 404 -13.49 -34.34 34.39
N LYS A 405 -12.39 -34.20 35.14
CA LYS A 405 -11.98 -35.16 36.17
C LYS A 405 -11.60 -34.45 37.46
N LYS A 406 -11.68 -35.15 38.58
CA LYS A 406 -11.34 -34.63 39.92
C LYS A 406 -10.31 -35.51 40.62
N GLN A 407 -9.38 -34.91 41.36
CA GLN A 407 -8.58 -35.61 42.39
C GLN A 407 -9.24 -35.41 43.74
N THR A 408 -9.76 -36.49 44.32
CA THR A 408 -10.45 -36.42 45.61
C THR A 408 -9.46 -36.19 46.75
N ASN A 409 -9.72 -35.19 47.60
CA ASN A 409 -8.83 -34.68 48.64
C ASN A 409 -7.46 -34.24 48.08
N GLY A 410 -7.46 -33.66 46.87
CA GLY A 410 -6.33 -32.99 46.25
C GLY A 410 -5.13 -33.88 45.87
N SER A 411 -5.27 -35.21 45.89
CA SER A 411 -4.20 -36.14 45.49
C SER A 411 -4.74 -37.47 44.96
N GLY A 412 -3.87 -38.28 44.33
CA GLY A 412 -4.20 -39.64 43.88
C GLY A 412 -4.65 -39.71 42.43
N ALA A 413 -5.34 -40.80 42.07
CA ALA A 413 -5.81 -40.98 40.69
C ALA A 413 -6.94 -39.99 40.35
N TRP A 414 -6.96 -39.52 39.11
CA TRP A 414 -8.12 -38.81 38.55
C TRP A 414 -9.36 -39.71 38.55
N SER A 415 -10.54 -39.15 38.79
CA SER A 415 -11.82 -39.84 38.62
C SER A 415 -12.02 -40.40 37.20
N THR A 416 -13.03 -41.26 37.03
CA THR A 416 -13.39 -41.86 35.73
C THR A 416 -13.74 -40.80 34.68
N GLY A 417 -14.26 -39.66 35.13
CA GLY A 417 -14.52 -38.46 34.33
C GLY A 417 -15.98 -38.28 33.94
N LEU A 418 -16.40 -37.03 33.89
CA LEU A 418 -17.69 -36.57 33.38
C LEU A 418 -17.52 -36.14 31.91
N PRO A 419 -18.09 -36.88 30.94
CA PRO A 419 -18.01 -36.51 29.53
C PRO A 419 -18.85 -35.27 29.22
N LEU A 420 -18.34 -34.41 28.35
CA LEU A 420 -19.07 -33.27 27.81
C LEU A 420 -19.74 -33.66 26.49
N THR A 421 -20.86 -33.01 26.15
CA THR A 421 -21.63 -33.31 24.95
C THR A 421 -22.05 -32.06 24.19
N GLY A 422 -22.30 -32.22 22.89
CA GLY A 422 -22.70 -31.13 22.00
C GLY A 422 -21.53 -30.38 21.39
N SER A 423 -21.78 -29.13 20.99
CA SER A 423 -20.78 -28.20 20.48
C SER A 423 -20.87 -26.88 21.23
N LEU A 424 -19.74 -26.21 21.36
CA LEU A 424 -19.62 -24.92 22.02
C LEU A 424 -19.18 -23.89 20.99
N ALA A 425 -20.05 -22.93 20.66
CA ALA A 425 -19.71 -21.87 19.72
C ALA A 425 -18.59 -20.96 20.27
N ASN A 426 -17.84 -20.29 19.40
CA ASN A 426 -16.87 -19.28 19.83
C ASN A 426 -17.58 -18.18 20.64
N GLY A 427 -16.97 -17.76 21.76
CA GLY A 427 -17.52 -16.82 22.74
C GLY A 427 -18.54 -17.41 23.71
N ALA A 428 -19.04 -18.63 23.46
CA ALA A 428 -20.05 -19.26 24.30
C ALA A 428 -19.45 -19.89 25.58
N LYS A 429 -20.33 -20.11 26.56
CA LYS A 429 -20.04 -20.76 27.83
C LYS A 429 -20.75 -22.11 27.93
N TYR A 430 -20.12 -23.06 28.59
CA TYR A 430 -20.68 -24.36 28.92
C TYR A 430 -20.77 -24.50 30.43
N VAL A 431 -21.98 -24.49 30.97
CA VAL A 431 -22.27 -24.45 32.41
C VAL A 431 -22.65 -25.83 32.92
N ILE A 432 -21.99 -26.26 33.98
CA ILE A 432 -22.21 -27.55 34.63
C ILE A 432 -22.48 -27.29 36.11
N VAL A 433 -23.58 -27.82 36.63
CA VAL A 433 -24.00 -27.62 38.01
C VAL A 433 -24.28 -28.93 38.73
N ASN A 434 -24.10 -28.93 40.04
CA ASN A 434 -24.62 -30.00 40.88
C ASN A 434 -26.15 -30.05 40.79
N ASN A 435 -26.71 -31.26 40.72
CA ASN A 435 -28.14 -31.50 40.55
C ASN A 435 -29.01 -30.95 41.70
N SER A 436 -28.40 -30.69 42.85
CA SER A 436 -29.03 -30.13 44.04
C SER A 436 -28.63 -28.67 44.30
N ILE A 437 -28.10 -27.95 43.31
CA ILE A 437 -27.83 -26.50 43.40
C ILE A 437 -29.12 -25.74 43.76
N ALA A 438 -29.01 -24.75 44.65
CA ALA A 438 -30.16 -23.93 45.01
C ALA A 438 -30.60 -23.05 43.83
N SER A 439 -31.91 -22.95 43.59
CA SER A 439 -32.47 -22.10 42.52
C SER A 439 -32.16 -20.62 42.69
N THR A 440 -31.85 -20.19 43.92
CA THR A 440 -31.40 -18.83 44.25
C THR A 440 -29.96 -18.56 43.80
N CYS A 441 -29.13 -19.59 43.65
CA CYS A 441 -27.79 -19.46 43.07
C CYS A 441 -27.85 -19.59 41.55
N PHE A 442 -28.45 -20.68 41.03
CA PHE A 442 -28.56 -20.88 39.59
C PHE A 442 -29.80 -21.70 39.21
N VAL A 443 -30.46 -21.30 38.13
CA VAL A 443 -31.62 -22.04 37.59
C VAL A 443 -31.13 -23.28 36.85
N LYS A 444 -31.26 -24.45 37.49
CA LYS A 444 -30.77 -25.75 36.99
C LYS A 444 -31.10 -26.04 35.51
N SER A 445 -32.30 -25.68 35.04
CA SER A 445 -32.72 -25.92 33.65
C SER A 445 -31.94 -25.12 32.61
N SER A 446 -31.22 -24.07 33.03
CA SER A 446 -30.38 -23.24 32.17
C SER A 446 -28.95 -23.78 32.03
N ALA A 447 -28.58 -24.82 32.78
CA ALA A 447 -27.27 -25.44 32.68
C ALA A 447 -27.19 -26.37 31.45
N ASN A 448 -26.01 -26.51 30.86
CA ASN A 448 -25.76 -27.51 29.83
C ASN A 448 -25.79 -28.92 30.43
N ILE A 449 -25.27 -29.08 31.65
CA ILE A 449 -25.33 -30.32 32.42
C ILE A 449 -25.75 -30.02 33.86
N SER A 450 -26.70 -30.80 34.36
CA SER A 450 -27.01 -30.90 35.79
C SER A 450 -26.81 -32.34 36.23
N THR A 451 -25.93 -32.57 37.22
CA THR A 451 -25.41 -33.92 37.51
C THR A 451 -25.14 -34.17 39.00
N THR A 452 -25.12 -35.44 39.39
CA THR A 452 -24.67 -35.92 40.72
C THR A 452 -23.26 -36.53 40.65
N ALA A 453 -22.54 -36.33 39.54
CA ALA A 453 -21.19 -36.85 39.35
C ALA A 453 -20.20 -36.26 40.38
N THR A 454 -19.19 -37.06 40.73
CA THR A 454 -18.19 -36.71 41.75
C THR A 454 -17.41 -35.43 41.42
N GLU A 455 -17.28 -35.11 40.14
CA GLU A 455 -16.64 -33.90 39.63
C GLU A 455 -17.36 -32.61 40.06
N LEU A 456 -18.61 -32.69 40.52
CA LEU A 456 -19.42 -31.57 41.02
C LEU A 456 -19.72 -31.72 42.54
N THR A 457 -18.92 -32.52 43.24
CA THR A 457 -18.94 -32.65 44.71
C THR A 457 -17.58 -32.27 45.31
N PHE A 458 -16.91 -31.29 44.72
CA PHE A 458 -15.67 -30.76 45.28
C PHE A 458 -15.95 -29.98 46.58
N ASN A 459 -14.92 -29.87 47.44
CA ASN A 459 -15.04 -29.24 48.77
C ASN A 459 -13.88 -28.28 49.12
N GLY A 460 -13.23 -27.72 48.10
CA GLY A 460 -12.21 -26.67 48.26
C GLY A 460 -10.75 -27.09 48.30
N ASN A 461 -10.42 -28.38 48.50
CA ASN A 461 -9.07 -28.93 48.27
C ASN A 461 -8.98 -29.89 47.07
N ASP A 462 -10.11 -30.17 46.41
CA ASP A 462 -10.17 -31.06 45.28
C ASP A 462 -9.69 -30.38 43.99
N ALA A 463 -8.64 -30.90 43.37
CA ALA A 463 -8.22 -30.41 42.06
C ALA A 463 -9.18 -30.91 40.97
N VAL A 464 -9.62 -30.01 40.08
CA VAL A 464 -10.52 -30.30 38.96
C VAL A 464 -9.81 -30.01 37.65
N GLY A 465 -9.70 -31.00 36.77
CA GLY A 465 -9.02 -30.89 35.49
C GLY A 465 -9.98 -31.02 34.31
N LEU A 466 -9.73 -30.23 33.26
CA LEU A 466 -10.35 -30.36 31.94
C LEU A 466 -9.40 -31.15 31.04
N PHE A 467 -9.91 -32.20 30.42
CA PHE A 467 -9.14 -33.10 29.56
C PHE A 467 -9.70 -33.13 28.15
N LYS A 468 -8.82 -33.25 27.15
CA LYS A 468 -9.16 -33.52 25.74
C LYS A 468 -8.46 -34.80 25.31
N ASN A 469 -9.21 -35.78 24.79
CA ASN A 469 -8.68 -37.10 24.41
C ASN A 469 -7.83 -37.76 25.52
N GLY A 470 -8.21 -37.56 26.79
CA GLY A 470 -7.49 -38.09 27.95
C GLY A 470 -6.26 -37.29 28.40
N VAL A 471 -5.89 -36.20 27.72
CA VAL A 471 -4.77 -35.32 28.09
C VAL A 471 -5.29 -34.11 28.88
N LEU A 472 -4.66 -33.78 30.02
CA LEU A 472 -5.00 -32.60 30.83
C LEU A 472 -4.63 -31.33 30.06
N ILE A 473 -5.58 -30.42 29.89
CA ILE A 473 -5.36 -29.13 29.23
C ILE A 473 -5.50 -27.94 30.18
N ASP A 474 -6.39 -28.02 31.16
CA ASP A 474 -6.63 -26.93 32.11
C ASP A 474 -6.94 -27.46 33.51
N ILE A 475 -6.61 -26.72 34.56
CA ILE A 475 -6.81 -27.16 35.95
C ILE A 475 -7.24 -26.02 36.90
N ILE A 476 -8.12 -26.37 37.83
CA ILE A 476 -8.43 -25.60 39.04
C ILE A 476 -7.88 -26.41 40.24
N GLY A 477 -7.03 -25.80 41.06
CA GLY A 477 -6.29 -26.49 42.11
C GLY A 477 -4.96 -27.11 41.63
N THR A 478 -4.14 -27.54 42.59
CA THR A 478 -2.80 -28.08 42.28
C THR A 478 -2.89 -29.59 42.09
N PHE A 479 -2.35 -30.11 40.97
CA PHE A 479 -2.22 -31.55 40.76
C PHE A 479 -1.36 -32.18 41.87
N ASN A 480 -1.91 -33.17 42.58
CA ASN A 480 -1.30 -33.73 43.79
C ASN A 480 -0.94 -32.66 44.85
N GLY A 481 -1.78 -31.63 45.00
CA GLY A 481 -1.63 -30.58 46.00
C GLY A 481 -1.85 -31.00 47.46
N GLY A 482 -2.36 -32.22 47.69
CA GLY A 482 -2.64 -32.74 49.03
C GLY A 482 -3.89 -32.12 49.65
N THR A 483 -3.95 -32.08 50.98
CA THR A 483 -5.18 -31.71 51.72
C THR A 483 -5.39 -30.20 51.91
N ALA A 484 -4.51 -29.35 51.37
CA ALA A 484 -4.59 -27.90 51.55
C ALA A 484 -5.76 -27.30 50.76
N ASN A 485 -6.60 -26.52 51.45
CA ASN A 485 -7.70 -25.80 50.82
C ASN A 485 -7.19 -24.62 49.99
N PHE A 486 -7.62 -24.52 48.75
CA PHE A 486 -7.33 -23.38 47.87
C PHE A 486 -8.60 -22.62 47.46
N ALA A 487 -9.78 -23.23 47.57
CA ALA A 487 -11.04 -22.64 47.15
C ALA A 487 -12.24 -23.15 47.96
N ILE A 488 -12.17 -23.08 49.29
CA ILE A 488 -13.31 -23.37 50.16
C ILE A 488 -14.25 -22.16 50.24
N ASP A 489 -15.55 -22.38 50.10
CA ASP A 489 -16.61 -21.37 50.24
C ASP A 489 -16.37 -20.08 49.42
N VAL A 490 -15.89 -20.22 48.18
CA VAL A 490 -15.61 -19.09 47.27
C VAL A 490 -16.11 -19.34 45.84
N THR A 491 -16.36 -18.25 45.13
CA THR A 491 -16.44 -18.26 43.67
C THR A 491 -15.11 -17.78 43.09
N LEU A 492 -14.54 -18.52 42.15
CA LEU A 492 -13.39 -18.11 41.36
C LEU A 492 -13.84 -17.79 39.95
N ARG A 493 -13.47 -16.61 39.43
CA ARG A 493 -13.65 -16.25 38.02
C ARG A 493 -12.31 -16.08 37.35
N ARG A 494 -12.17 -16.65 36.16
CA ARG A 494 -10.92 -16.55 35.42
C ARG A 494 -10.71 -15.09 35.01
N LYS A 495 -9.53 -14.56 35.30
CA LYS A 495 -9.14 -13.21 34.87
C LYS A 495 -9.20 -13.11 33.35
N SER A 496 -9.67 -11.97 32.86
CA SER A 496 -9.74 -11.69 31.42
C SER A 496 -8.37 -11.71 30.72
N THR A 497 -7.28 -11.55 31.47
CA THR A 497 -5.90 -11.67 30.97
C THR A 497 -5.47 -13.10 30.67
N VAL A 498 -6.20 -14.12 31.14
CA VAL A 498 -5.91 -15.53 30.87
C VAL A 498 -6.68 -15.98 29.63
N THR A 499 -5.98 -16.06 28.51
CA THR A 499 -6.56 -16.35 27.19
C THR A 499 -6.29 -17.78 26.71
N SER A 500 -5.60 -18.61 27.49
CA SER A 500 -5.28 -19.99 27.13
C SER A 500 -5.38 -20.89 28.37
N PRO A 501 -5.74 -22.18 28.19
CA PRO A 501 -5.81 -23.13 29.30
C PRO A 501 -4.42 -23.35 29.91
N SER A 502 -4.38 -23.72 31.19
CA SER A 502 -3.14 -23.95 31.91
C SER A 502 -3.22 -25.20 32.78
N THR A 503 -2.23 -26.08 32.66
CA THR A 503 -2.08 -27.25 33.54
C THR A 503 -1.43 -26.92 34.88
N THR A 504 -1.13 -25.64 35.14
CA THR A 504 -0.55 -25.17 36.40
C THR A 504 -1.47 -24.13 37.00
N PHE A 505 -2.07 -24.46 38.15
CA PHE A 505 -2.96 -23.54 38.85
C PHE A 505 -2.17 -22.46 39.58
N ASN A 506 -2.58 -21.20 39.37
CA ASN A 506 -2.07 -20.08 40.13
C ASN A 506 -3.21 -19.12 40.45
N LEU A 507 -3.67 -19.15 41.70
CA LEU A 507 -4.82 -18.37 42.14
C LEU A 507 -4.63 -16.87 41.91
N SER A 508 -3.48 -16.30 42.31
CA SER A 508 -3.26 -14.85 42.27
C SER A 508 -3.13 -14.28 40.86
N SER A 509 -2.50 -15.01 39.93
CA SER A 509 -2.29 -14.53 38.56
C SER A 509 -3.42 -14.88 37.60
N GLN A 510 -4.21 -15.93 37.89
CA GLN A 510 -5.20 -16.45 36.93
C GLN A 510 -6.66 -16.22 37.34
N TRP A 511 -6.95 -15.95 38.62
CA TRP A 511 -8.32 -15.95 39.14
C TRP A 511 -8.62 -14.73 40.01
N ASP A 512 -9.83 -14.21 39.87
CA ASP A 512 -10.45 -13.30 40.81
C ASP A 512 -11.30 -14.12 41.79
N THR A 513 -11.19 -13.80 43.08
CA THR A 513 -11.90 -14.51 44.16
C THR A 513 -13.06 -13.66 44.68
N TYR A 514 -14.22 -14.27 44.78
CA TYR A 514 -15.45 -13.67 45.30
C TYR A 514 -15.97 -14.47 46.49
N THR A 515 -16.82 -13.83 47.28
CA THR A 515 -17.46 -14.44 48.44
C THR A 515 -18.32 -15.64 48.05
N THR A 516 -18.58 -16.51 49.03
CA THR A 516 -19.48 -17.66 48.92
C THR A 516 -20.80 -17.29 48.24
N ASP A 517 -21.35 -18.21 47.45
CA ASP A 517 -22.63 -18.07 46.74
C ASP A 517 -22.71 -16.88 45.76
N THR A 518 -21.57 -16.37 45.29
CA THR A 518 -21.55 -15.39 44.18
C THR A 518 -21.80 -16.11 42.87
N CYS A 519 -23.06 -16.30 42.50
CA CYS A 519 -23.46 -17.01 41.28
C CYS A 519 -23.85 -16.07 40.11
N SER A 520 -23.78 -14.76 40.35
CA SER A 520 -24.15 -13.67 39.43
C SER A 520 -23.12 -13.47 38.31
N ASN A 521 -23.00 -14.43 37.38
CA ASN A 521 -22.34 -14.32 36.06
C ASN A 521 -22.34 -15.67 35.32
N LEU A 522 -22.68 -16.75 36.01
CA LEU A 522 -22.61 -18.10 35.47
C LEU A 522 -23.49 -18.21 34.21
N GLY A 523 -22.88 -18.59 33.09
CA GLY A 523 -23.55 -18.70 31.79
C GLY A 523 -23.75 -17.37 31.05
N ALA A 524 -23.24 -16.26 31.55
CA ALA A 524 -23.27 -14.99 30.83
C ALA A 524 -22.43 -15.09 29.55
N LYS A 525 -23.02 -14.69 28.41
CA LYS A 525 -22.34 -14.74 27.12
C LYS A 525 -21.11 -13.84 27.13
N THR A 526 -19.92 -14.41 26.91
CA THR A 526 -18.70 -13.64 26.67
C THR A 526 -18.89 -12.83 25.40
N THR A 527 -18.65 -11.52 25.47
CA THR A 527 -18.76 -10.55 24.37
C THR A 527 -20.17 -10.41 23.76
N GLN A 528 -20.97 -9.52 24.35
CA GLN A 528 -21.72 -8.59 23.51
C GLN A 528 -20.68 -7.63 22.93
N THR A 529 -20.10 -8.02 21.78
CA THR A 529 -19.34 -7.08 20.96
C THR A 529 -20.28 -5.92 20.69
N LEU A 530 -19.86 -4.69 20.99
CA LEU A 530 -20.48 -3.49 20.46
C LEU A 530 -20.23 -3.49 18.94
N SER A 531 -20.99 -4.32 18.22
CA SER A 531 -21.07 -4.25 16.76
C SER A 531 -22.01 -3.12 16.41
N VAL A 532 -21.46 -2.10 15.74
CA VAL A 532 -22.24 -1.08 15.01
C VAL A 532 -22.94 -1.69 13.79
N GLU A 533 -22.63 -2.95 13.45
CA GLU A 533 -23.29 -3.70 12.40
C GLU A 533 -23.69 -5.08 12.94
N THR A 534 -24.93 -5.19 13.40
CA THR A 534 -25.66 -6.44 13.19
C THR A 534 -26.89 -6.06 12.40
N GLU A 535 -26.95 -6.64 11.20
CA GLU A 535 -27.99 -6.51 10.20
C GLU A 535 -29.38 -6.42 10.80
N GLU A 536 -30.20 -5.60 10.13
CA GLU A 536 -31.65 -5.73 10.11
C GLU A 536 -32.04 -7.18 9.79
N LYS A 537 -32.19 -8.00 10.83
CA LYS A 537 -33.00 -9.19 10.77
C LYS A 537 -34.36 -8.86 11.34
N THR A 538 -35.21 -8.32 10.46
CA THR A 538 -36.68 -8.40 10.50
C THR A 538 -37.30 -8.37 11.90
N VAL A 539 -37.45 -7.17 12.48
CA VAL A 539 -38.49 -6.92 13.47
C VAL A 539 -39.15 -5.57 13.11
N PRO A 540 -40.44 -5.54 12.72
CA PRO A 540 -41.14 -4.29 12.53
C PRO A 540 -41.35 -3.67 13.91
N LYS A 541 -40.64 -2.60 14.28
CA LYS A 541 -41.00 -1.68 15.41
C LYS A 541 -40.03 -0.52 15.73
N LEU A 542 -38.98 -0.26 14.93
CA LEU A 542 -38.02 0.83 15.19
C LEU A 542 -38.57 2.28 15.05
N LYS A 543 -39.89 2.47 14.98
CA LYS A 543 -40.55 3.81 14.95
C LYS A 543 -41.08 4.28 16.32
N GLU A 544 -40.88 3.53 17.41
CA GLU A 544 -41.69 3.72 18.63
C GLU A 544 -41.04 4.51 19.79
N LEU A 545 -39.73 4.81 19.74
CA LEU A 545 -39.02 5.59 20.76
C LEU A 545 -38.33 6.83 20.18
N LEU A 546 -38.77 8.02 20.59
CA LEU A 546 -38.21 9.31 20.19
C LEU A 546 -37.53 10.01 21.37
N LEU A 547 -36.30 10.49 21.15
CA LEU A 547 -35.51 11.24 22.12
C LEU A 547 -35.20 12.62 21.54
N TYR A 548 -35.71 13.68 22.14
CA TYR A 548 -35.53 15.04 21.60
C TYR A 548 -35.54 16.13 22.69
N PRO A 549 -34.66 17.15 22.58
CA PRO A 549 -33.57 17.26 21.63
C PRO A 549 -32.38 16.36 22.01
N ASN A 550 -31.62 15.92 21.00
CA ASN A 550 -30.34 15.22 21.17
C ASN A 550 -29.40 15.62 20.01
N PRO A 551 -28.34 16.40 20.24
CA PRO A 551 -27.83 16.86 21.54
C PRO A 551 -28.76 17.83 22.30
N THR A 552 -28.56 18.00 23.61
CA THR A 552 -29.33 18.91 24.48
C THR A 552 -28.44 19.66 25.48
N ASN A 553 -28.96 20.69 26.14
CA ASN A 553 -28.31 21.43 27.24
C ASN A 553 -28.68 20.88 28.64
N GLY A 554 -29.12 19.63 28.72
CA GLY A 554 -29.45 18.94 29.98
C GLY A 554 -30.94 18.67 30.17
N ASN A 555 -31.79 19.23 29.30
CA ASN A 555 -33.26 19.06 29.34
C ASN A 555 -33.75 18.38 28.06
N PHE A 556 -34.37 17.21 28.18
CA PHE A 556 -34.84 16.46 27.01
C PHE A 556 -36.05 15.60 27.33
N ASN A 557 -36.75 15.22 26.28
CA ASN A 557 -37.94 14.39 26.34
C ASN A 557 -37.66 13.00 25.76
N ILE A 558 -38.20 12.00 26.44
CA ILE A 558 -38.30 10.62 25.99
C ILE A 558 -39.78 10.39 25.67
N TYR A 559 -40.08 10.10 24.42
CA TYR A 559 -41.43 9.81 23.96
C TYR A 559 -41.54 8.36 23.52
N PHE A 560 -42.50 7.65 24.11
CA PHE A 560 -42.85 6.27 23.85
C PHE A 560 -44.22 6.22 23.18
N ASN A 561 -44.26 5.80 21.92
CA ASN A 561 -45.50 5.58 21.20
C ASN A 561 -46.07 4.20 21.56
N ASN A 562 -47.33 4.14 22.02
CA ASN A 562 -48.08 2.93 22.38
C ASN A 562 -47.52 2.15 23.59
N ILE A 563 -47.69 2.69 24.80
CA ILE A 563 -47.38 1.98 26.04
C ILE A 563 -48.41 0.88 26.31
N SER A 564 -48.00 -0.38 26.22
CA SER A 564 -48.80 -1.56 26.58
C SER A 564 -48.61 -2.04 28.02
N SER A 565 -47.52 -1.65 28.67
CA SER A 565 -47.10 -2.04 30.02
C SER A 565 -46.19 -0.96 30.63
N PRO A 566 -46.12 -0.81 31.97
CA PRO A 566 -45.21 0.16 32.60
C PRO A 566 -43.75 -0.09 32.21
N TYR A 567 -42.98 0.97 32.05
CA TYR A 567 -41.55 0.89 31.71
C TYR A 567 -40.67 1.57 32.78
N SER A 568 -39.38 1.28 32.76
CA SER A 568 -38.37 2.00 33.56
C SER A 568 -37.30 2.63 32.67
N ILE A 569 -36.75 3.74 33.12
CA ILE A 569 -35.63 4.45 32.51
C ILE A 569 -34.46 4.39 33.48
N GLU A 570 -33.29 3.99 32.98
CA GLU A 570 -32.00 4.10 33.65
C GLU A 570 -31.08 4.94 32.76
N ILE A 571 -30.41 5.95 33.31
CA ILE A 571 -29.39 6.74 32.58
C ILE A 571 -28.05 6.47 33.24
N ILE A 572 -27.09 6.08 32.43
CA ILE A 572 -25.79 5.65 32.89
C ILE A 572 -24.73 6.48 32.18
N SER A 573 -23.76 6.98 32.92
CA SER A 573 -22.59 7.62 32.33
C SER A 573 -21.77 6.61 31.51
N ILE A 574 -20.91 7.08 30.62
CA ILE A 574 -19.95 6.23 29.91
C ILE A 574 -18.98 5.48 30.84
N LEU A 575 -18.87 5.89 32.11
CA LEU A 575 -18.07 5.21 33.14
C LEU A 575 -18.87 4.12 33.88
N GLY A 576 -20.11 3.85 33.47
CA GLY A 576 -20.97 2.83 34.09
C GLY A 576 -21.70 3.30 35.35
N GLN A 577 -21.61 4.58 35.70
CA GLN A 577 -22.32 5.13 36.87
C GLN A 577 -23.78 5.42 36.52
N ASN A 578 -24.72 4.84 37.23
CA ASN A 578 -26.14 5.22 37.14
C ASN A 578 -26.32 6.65 37.70
N VAL A 579 -26.85 7.55 36.88
CA VAL A 579 -27.03 8.98 37.19
C VAL A 579 -28.50 9.40 37.26
N PHE A 580 -29.41 8.57 36.77
CA PHE A 580 -30.85 8.79 36.86
C PHE A 580 -31.58 7.46 36.71
N GLU A 581 -32.58 7.23 37.56
CA GLU A 581 -33.45 6.08 37.44
C GLU A 581 -34.89 6.47 37.75
N LYS A 582 -35.83 5.95 36.96
CA LYS A 582 -37.26 6.09 37.19
C LYS A 582 -37.97 4.84 36.72
N SER A 583 -38.79 4.23 37.57
CA SER A 583 -39.52 2.98 37.28
C SER A 583 -41.03 3.18 37.29
N ASN A 584 -41.77 2.16 36.83
CA ASN A 584 -43.24 2.12 36.79
C ASN A 584 -43.89 3.29 36.04
N ILE A 585 -43.28 3.74 34.95
CA ILE A 585 -43.76 4.86 34.15
C ILE A 585 -44.88 4.37 33.22
N THR A 586 -46.02 5.04 33.28
CA THR A 586 -47.20 4.76 32.43
C THR A 586 -47.44 5.82 31.37
N ASP A 587 -46.77 6.97 31.47
CA ASP A 587 -46.94 8.11 30.57
C ASP A 587 -46.12 7.96 29.29
N SER A 588 -46.72 8.32 28.15
CA SER A 588 -46.09 8.31 26.82
C SER A 588 -44.97 9.34 26.67
N LEU A 589 -44.87 10.30 27.58
CA LEU A 589 -43.85 11.34 27.59
C LEU A 589 -43.19 11.42 28.97
N SER A 590 -41.88 11.26 29.01
CA SER A 590 -41.04 11.49 30.19
C SER A 590 -40.04 12.61 29.93
N THR A 591 -40.03 13.64 30.77
CA THR A 591 -39.07 14.75 30.69
C THR A 591 -37.95 14.56 31.71
N ILE A 592 -36.72 14.69 31.26
CA ILE A 592 -35.50 14.70 32.08
C ILE A 592 -34.95 16.11 32.07
N ASN A 593 -34.62 16.64 33.26
CA ASN A 593 -34.13 18.00 33.41
C ASN A 593 -32.80 18.04 34.17
N ASN A 594 -31.97 19.02 33.83
CA ASN A 594 -30.72 19.37 34.52
C ASN A 594 -29.70 18.22 34.60
N LEU A 595 -29.64 17.35 33.59
CA LEU A 595 -28.56 16.37 33.50
C LEU A 595 -27.23 17.10 33.21
N ALA A 596 -26.17 16.75 33.92
CA ALA A 596 -24.86 17.39 33.75
C ALA A 596 -24.28 17.18 32.34
N LYS A 597 -23.33 18.02 31.95
CA LYS A 597 -22.61 17.89 30.68
C LYS A 597 -21.90 16.54 30.60
N GLY A 598 -22.07 15.84 29.49
CA GLY A 598 -21.50 14.51 29.33
C GLY A 598 -22.19 13.67 28.26
N THR A 599 -21.65 12.48 28.05
CA THR A 599 -22.29 11.44 27.23
C THR A 599 -22.88 10.38 28.14
N TYR A 600 -24.12 9.99 27.86
CA TYR A 600 -24.85 9.00 28.64
C TYR A 600 -25.52 7.96 27.75
N ILE A 601 -25.77 6.80 28.34
CA ILE A 601 -26.61 5.73 27.78
C ILE A 601 -27.92 5.74 28.56
N ILE A 602 -29.02 5.86 27.83
CA ILE A 602 -30.37 5.68 28.36
C ILE A 602 -30.76 4.24 28.07
N ARG A 603 -31.00 3.45 29.12
CA ARG A 603 -31.64 2.15 29.05
C ARG A 603 -33.10 2.29 29.40
N ILE A 604 -33.95 1.63 28.64
CA ILE A 604 -35.38 1.60 28.90
C ILE A 604 -35.80 0.15 28.95
N HIS A 605 -36.38 -0.27 30.07
CA HIS A 605 -36.86 -1.64 30.26
C HIS A 605 -38.38 -1.64 30.21
N GLN A 606 -38.94 -2.46 29.33
CA GLN A 606 -40.38 -2.70 29.26
C GLN A 606 -40.57 -4.22 29.08
N ASP A 607 -41.28 -4.85 30.02
CA ASP A 607 -41.42 -6.30 30.09
C ASP A 607 -40.07 -7.04 30.07
N SER A 608 -39.78 -7.78 28.99
CA SER A 608 -38.51 -8.52 28.79
C SER A 608 -37.56 -7.83 27.80
N GLU A 609 -37.97 -6.69 27.25
CA GLU A 609 -37.21 -5.95 26.25
C GLU A 609 -36.40 -4.82 26.90
N THR A 610 -35.21 -4.58 26.37
CA THR A 610 -34.34 -3.47 26.79
C THR A 610 -33.94 -2.65 25.57
N PHE A 611 -34.26 -1.37 25.60
CA PHE A 611 -33.91 -0.40 24.57
C PHE A 611 -32.76 0.47 25.04
N ASN A 612 -31.76 0.69 24.18
CA ASN A 612 -30.61 1.52 24.51
C ASN A 612 -30.52 2.71 23.53
N LYS A 613 -30.38 3.92 24.05
CA LYS A 613 -30.17 5.15 23.25
C LYS A 613 -29.05 5.99 23.85
N LYS A 614 -28.20 6.56 23.00
CA LYS A 614 -27.17 7.52 23.41
C LYS A 614 -27.76 8.92 23.50
N ILE A 615 -27.39 9.67 24.53
CA ILE A 615 -27.66 11.11 24.61
C ILE A 615 -26.38 11.91 24.86
N ILE A 616 -26.28 13.08 24.24
CA ILE A 616 -25.17 14.02 24.40
C ILE A 616 -25.70 15.30 25.05
N ILE A 617 -25.09 15.67 26.18
CA ILE A 617 -25.38 16.90 26.92
C ILE A 617 -24.21 17.90 26.75
N ASN A 618 -24.49 19.04 26.12
CA ASN A 618 -23.52 20.07 25.72
C ASN A 618 -23.17 21.09 26.80
#